data_AF-A0A963IS96-F1
#
_entry.id   AF-A0A963IS96-F1
#
_cell.length_a   1.000
_cell.length_b   1.000
_cell.length_c   1.000
_cell.angle_alpha   90.00
_cell.angle_beta   90.00
_cell.angle_gamma   90.00
#
_symmetry.space_group_name_H-M   'P 1'
#
loop_
_entity.id
_entity.type
_entity.pdbx_description
1 polymer ?
#
loop_
_entity_poly.entity_id
_entity_poly.type
_entity_poly.pdbx_seq_one_letter_code
_entity_poly.pdbx_strand_id
1 'polypeptide(L)'
;GLRYVTGFPDRPPVKTGISIGDSIAALWGVIGTLMALRHKEQSGGKGQIVDVALYEAVFAMMESLLPEFDVFGFIRERTGNIMPGITPSNTHSTLDGRHV
;
A
#
# COMPACT_ATOMS: atom_id res chain seq x y z
N GLY A 1 -4.27 -9.59 1.15
CA GLY A 1 -3.26 -8.53 1.37
C GLY A 1 -2.66 -8.07 0.05
N LEU A 2 -1.74 -7.11 0.05
CA LEU A 2 -1.23 -6.44 -1.17
C LEU A 2 -0.86 -7.39 -2.32
N ARG A 3 -0.13 -8.47 -2.05
CA ARG A 3 0.25 -9.47 -3.08
C ARG A 3 -0.96 -10.12 -3.75
N TYR A 4 -2.01 -10.43 -2.99
CA TYR A 4 -3.21 -11.09 -3.53
C TYR A 4 -3.89 -10.22 -4.59
N VAL A 5 -3.91 -8.91 -4.39
CA VAL A 5 -4.58 -7.93 -5.26
C VAL A 5 -3.67 -7.33 -6.33
N THR A 6 -2.40 -7.74 -6.39
CA THR A 6 -1.44 -7.25 -7.39
C THR A 6 -1.28 -8.25 -8.54
N GLY A 7 -1.45 -7.75 -9.77
CA GLY A 7 -1.23 -8.51 -11.00
C GLY A 7 -2.48 -8.62 -11.87
N PHE A 8 -2.41 -9.44 -12.91
CA PHE A 8 -3.55 -9.74 -13.78
C PHE A 8 -4.37 -10.92 -13.23
N PRO A 9 -5.69 -10.98 -13.53
CA PRO A 9 -6.58 -12.03 -13.02
C PRO A 9 -6.27 -13.42 -13.62
N ASP A 10 -5.71 -13.48 -14.83
CA ASP A 10 -5.46 -14.69 -15.62
C ASP A 10 -4.25 -15.51 -15.16
N ARG A 11 -3.46 -15.00 -14.20
CA ARG A 11 -2.20 -15.59 -13.78
C ARG A 11 -2.00 -15.49 -12.26
N PRO A 12 -1.04 -16.24 -11.70
CA PRO A 12 -0.75 -16.18 -10.27
C PRO A 12 -0.40 -14.75 -9.79
N PRO A 13 -0.74 -14.41 -8.53
CA PRO A 13 -0.45 -13.08 -7.98
C PRO A 13 1.05 -12.76 -7.99
N VAL A 14 1.38 -11.52 -8.37
CA VAL A 14 2.78 -11.09 -8.49
C VAL A 14 3.22 -10.31 -7.26
N LYS A 15 4.52 -10.42 -6.94
CA LYS A 15 5.16 -9.56 -5.95
C LYS A 15 5.44 -8.20 -6.62
N THR A 16 5.30 -7.11 -5.88
CA THR A 16 5.82 -5.80 -6.27
C THR A 16 7.32 -5.89 -6.57
N GLY A 17 7.80 -5.23 -7.63
CA GLY A 17 9.19 -5.32 -8.09
C GLY A 17 10.24 -4.74 -7.13
N ILE A 18 9.82 -4.16 -6.01
CA ILE A 18 10.66 -3.58 -4.95
C ILE A 18 10.18 -4.06 -3.58
N SER A 19 11.00 -3.83 -2.54
CA SER A 19 10.60 -4.13 -1.15
C SER A 19 9.69 -3.03 -0.58
N ILE A 20 8.50 -2.91 -1.17
CA ILE A 20 7.56 -1.84 -0.83
C ILE A 20 7.13 -1.88 0.65
N GLY A 21 6.97 -3.09 1.23
CA GLY A 21 6.64 -3.24 2.65
C GLY A 21 7.72 -2.68 3.57
N ASP A 22 8.99 -2.94 3.27
CA ASP A 22 10.12 -2.41 4.04
C ASP A 22 10.20 -0.88 3.92
N SER A 23 10.00 -0.34 2.72
CA SER A 23 10.00 1.11 2.50
C SER A 23 8.87 1.81 3.25
N ILE A 24 7.66 1.27 3.23
CA ILE A 24 6.52 1.84 3.96
C ILE A 24 6.75 1.75 5.48
N ALA A 25 7.21 0.61 5.99
CA ALA A 25 7.49 0.46 7.42
C ALA A 25 8.62 1.40 7.88
N ALA A 26 9.67 1.58 7.08
CA ALA A 26 10.72 2.54 7.37
C ALA A 26 10.16 3.98 7.47
N LEU A 27 9.26 4.36 6.56
CA LEU A 27 8.59 5.67 6.61
C LEU A 27 7.73 5.83 7.87
N TRP A 28 6.94 4.82 8.26
CA TRP A 28 6.20 4.85 9.52
C TRP A 28 7.12 4.99 10.73
N GLY A 29 8.25 4.29 10.74
CA GLY A 29 9.27 4.40 11.79
C GLY A 29 9.88 5.79 11.87
N VAL A 30 10.22 6.39 10.73
CA VAL A 30 10.72 7.77 10.65
C VAL A 30 9.68 8.76 11.18
N ILE A 31 8.43 8.68 10.71
CA ILE A 31 7.34 9.56 11.14
C ILE A 31 7.12 9.45 12.65
N GLY A 32 6.99 8.22 13.18
CA GLY A 32 6.82 7.99 14.61
C GLY A 32 8.00 8.52 15.44
N THR A 33 9.23 8.34 14.96
CA THR A 33 10.44 8.84 15.63
C THR A 33 10.48 10.36 15.64
N LEU A 34 10.14 11.02 14.53
CA LEU A 34 10.06 12.48 14.45
C LEU A 34 8.98 13.03 15.39
N MET A 35 7.83 12.35 15.53
CA MET A 35 6.78 12.73 16.47
C MET A 35 7.21 12.55 17.93
N ALA A 36 7.88 11.45 18.27
CA ALA A 36 8.44 11.25 19.60
C ALA A 36 9.50 12.30 19.96
N LEU A 37 10.37 12.64 19.00
CA LEU A 37 11.35 13.71 19.16
C LEU A 37 10.65 15.06 19.38
N ARG A 38 9.64 15.36 18.56
CA ARG A 38 8.89 16.62 18.64
C ARG A 38 8.13 16.75 19.97
N HIS A 39 7.62 15.65 20.54
CA HIS A 39 7.03 15.61 21.87
C HIS A 39 8.06 15.96 22.96
N LYS A 40 9.26 15.41 22.87
CA LYS A 40 10.35 15.74 23.80
C LYS A 40 10.76 17.21 23.70
N GLU A 41 10.94 17.73 22.49
CA GLU A 41 11.38 19.12 22.25
C GLU A 41 10.36 20.18 22.69
N GLN A 42 9.08 19.98 22.39
CA GLN A 42 8.05 20.99 22.67
C GLN A 42 7.42 20.87 24.05
N SER A 43 7.21 19.64 24.51
CA SER A 43 6.42 19.40 25.73
C SER A 43 7.29 19.06 26.93
N GLY A 44 8.63 19.06 26.76
CA GLY A 44 9.54 18.49 27.77
C GLY A 44 9.25 17.02 28.06
N GLY A 45 8.60 16.34 27.11
CA GLY A 45 8.11 14.98 27.24
C GLY A 45 9.23 13.95 27.41
N LYS A 46 8.87 12.75 27.86
CA LYS A 46 9.81 11.62 27.95
C LYS A 46 10.00 10.99 26.57
N GLY A 47 11.08 10.23 26.41
CA GLY A 47 11.27 9.38 25.22
C GLY A 47 10.15 8.35 25.09
N GLN A 48 9.89 7.92 23.86
CA GLN A 48 8.85 6.96 23.52
C GLN A 48 9.42 5.83 22.68
N ILE A 49 8.77 4.66 22.70
CA ILE A 49 9.09 3.52 21.84
C ILE A 49 8.19 3.60 20.61
N VAL A 50 8.80 3.51 19.43
CA VAL A 50 8.09 3.45 18.15
C VAL A 50 8.17 2.01 17.67
N ASP A 51 7.06 1.29 17.77
CA ASP A 51 6.93 -0.07 17.26
C ASP A 51 6.27 -0.04 15.89
N VAL A 52 6.86 -0.72 14.92
CA VAL A 52 6.36 -0.77 13.54
C VAL A 52 6.46 -2.19 13.02
N ALA A 53 5.31 -2.81 12.79
CA ALA A 53 5.23 -4.09 12.12
C ALA A 53 5.08 -3.90 10.60
N LEU A 54 5.86 -4.67 9.83
CA LEU A 54 5.82 -4.65 8.36
C LEU A 54 4.41 -4.94 7.81
N TYR A 55 3.68 -5.87 8.43
CA TYR A 55 2.36 -6.23 7.95
C TYR A 55 1.33 -5.12 8.24
N GLU A 56 1.44 -4.41 9.36
CA GLU A 56 0.56 -3.27 9.71
C GLU A 56 0.83 -2.09 8.78
N ALA A 57 2.10 -1.82 8.51
CA ALA A 57 2.53 -0.80 7.56
C ALA A 57 1.91 -1.01 6.17
N VAL A 58 1.93 -2.25 5.67
CA VAL A 58 1.29 -2.61 4.39
C VAL A 58 -0.23 -2.59 4.50
N PHE A 59 -0.79 -3.05 5.61
CA PHE A 59 -2.23 -3.09 5.85
C PHE A 59 -2.85 -1.69 5.85
N ALA A 60 -2.17 -0.70 6.44
CA ALA A 60 -2.60 0.69 6.44
C ALA A 60 -2.71 1.28 5.01
N MET A 61 -1.91 0.78 4.06
CA MET A 61 -1.94 1.20 2.65
C MET A 61 -2.98 0.45 1.81
N MET A 62 -3.81 -0.41 2.42
CA MET A 62 -4.86 -1.13 1.69
C MET A 62 -6.12 -0.28 1.44
N GLU A 63 -6.22 0.92 2.01
CA GLU A 63 -7.26 1.92 1.70
C GLU A 63 -8.69 1.32 1.61
N SER A 64 -9.34 1.41 0.45
CA SER A 64 -10.72 0.97 0.19
C SER A 64 -10.92 -0.55 0.26
N LEU A 65 -9.84 -1.35 0.16
CA LEU A 65 -9.94 -2.82 0.27
C LEU A 65 -10.45 -3.28 1.63
N LEU A 66 -10.13 -2.54 2.69
CA LEU A 66 -10.52 -2.89 4.06
C LEU A 66 -12.03 -2.74 4.30
N PRO A 67 -12.65 -1.56 4.06
CA PRO A 67 -14.09 -1.42 4.23
C PRO A 67 -14.89 -2.28 3.23
N GLU A 68 -14.36 -2.54 2.03
CA GLU A 68 -15.00 -3.46 1.09
C GLU A 68 -15.14 -4.87 1.64
N PHE A 69 -14.07 -5.38 2.26
CA PHE A 69 -14.09 -6.67 2.89
C PHE A 69 -14.93 -6.67 4.17
N ASP A 70 -14.68 -5.72 5.08
CA ASP A 70 -15.26 -5.70 6.43
C ASP A 70 -16.76 -5.36 6.43
N VAL A 71 -17.18 -4.38 5.62
CA VAL A 71 -18.57 -3.90 5.60
C VAL A 71 -19.42 -4.63 4.57
N PHE A 72 -18.87 -4.88 3.37
CA PHE A 72 -19.64 -5.45 2.25
C PHE A 72 -19.37 -6.94 2.01
N GLY A 73 -18.39 -7.54 2.70
CA GLY A 73 -17.95 -8.91 2.43
C GLY A 73 -17.33 -9.08 1.04
N PHE A 74 -17.00 -7.98 0.37
CA PHE A 74 -16.50 -7.98 -0.99
C PHE A 74 -14.98 -8.20 -1.01
N ILE A 75 -14.56 -9.31 -1.62
CA ILE A 75 -13.15 -9.61 -1.81
C ILE A 75 -12.74 -9.02 -3.17
N ARG A 76 -12.03 -7.89 -3.16
CA ARG A 76 -11.49 -7.31 -4.39
C ARG A 76 -10.44 -8.22 -5.01
N GLU A 77 -10.63 -8.47 -6.29
CA GLU A 77 -9.75 -9.28 -7.12
C GLU A 77 -8.71 -8.45 -7.87
N ARG A 78 -7.72 -9.14 -8.45
CA ARG A 78 -6.70 -8.57 -9.33
C ARG A 78 -7.33 -8.11 -10.65
N THR A 79 -7.08 -6.86 -11.03
CA THR A 79 -7.65 -6.27 -12.26
C THR A 79 -6.60 -5.90 -13.31
N GLY A 80 -5.32 -6.22 -13.07
CA GLY A 80 -4.21 -5.77 -13.92
C GLY A 80 -4.05 -4.26 -13.83
N ASN A 81 -3.94 -3.61 -14.98
CA ASN A 81 -3.77 -2.16 -15.06
C ASN A 81 -5.11 -1.40 -15.11
N ILE A 82 -6.23 -2.11 -15.02
CA ILE A 82 -7.57 -1.52 -15.05
C ILE A 82 -7.97 -1.10 -13.64
N MET A 83 -8.45 0.14 -13.50
CA MET A 83 -9.24 0.55 -12.34
C MET A 83 -10.74 0.36 -12.65
N PRO A 84 -11.44 -0.62 -12.03
CA PRO A 84 -12.84 -0.86 -12.31
C PRO A 84 -13.69 0.39 -12.08
N GLY A 85 -14.54 0.72 -13.05
CA GLY A 85 -15.43 1.89 -12.98
C GLY A 85 -14.80 3.21 -13.44
N ILE A 86 -13.52 3.24 -13.81
CA ILE A 86 -12.84 4.43 -14.35
C ILE A 86 -12.27 4.14 -15.73
N THR A 87 -12.60 4.98 -16.71
CA THR A 87 -12.06 4.91 -18.08
C THR A 87 -11.76 6.32 -18.59
N PRO A 88 -10.59 6.55 -19.23
CA PRO A 88 -9.53 5.60 -19.55
C PRO A 88 -8.52 5.43 -18.39
N SER A 89 -8.51 4.27 -17.75
CA SER A 89 -7.53 3.90 -16.72
C SER A 89 -7.06 2.48 -17.00
N ASN A 90 -6.20 2.35 -18.01
CA ASN A 90 -5.57 1.10 -18.40
C ASN A 90 -4.28 1.39 -19.18
N THR A 91 -3.49 0.36 -19.38
CA THR A 91 -2.36 0.39 -20.31
C THR A 91 -2.80 0.00 -21.72
N HIS A 92 -2.39 0.78 -22.71
CA HIS A 92 -2.75 0.62 -24.11
C HIS A 92 -1.50 0.42 -24.99
N SER A 93 -1.57 -0.51 -25.93
CA SER A 93 -0.47 -0.77 -26.87
C SER A 93 -0.45 0.26 -28.00
N THR A 94 0.74 0.78 -28.29
CA THR A 94 1.01 1.69 -29.40
C THR A 94 1.54 0.93 -30.63
N LEU A 95 1.55 1.58 -31.79
CA LEU A 95 1.98 0.97 -33.06
C LEU A 95 3.44 0.48 -33.04
N ASP A 96 4.30 1.14 -32.24
CA ASP A 96 5.71 0.78 -32.06
C ASP A 96 5.92 -0.31 -30.98
N GLY A 97 4.86 -0.95 -30.50
CA GLY A 97 4.90 -2.03 -29.52
C GLY A 97 5.18 -1.57 -28.08
N ARG A 98 5.18 -0.26 -27.82
CA ARG A 98 5.25 0.30 -26.48
C ARG A 98 3.86 0.34 -25.85
N HIS A 99 3.83 0.67 -24.57
CA HIS A 99 2.65 0.64 -23.74
C HIS A 99 2.54 1.98 -23.02
N VAL A 100 1.39 2.64 -23.12
CA VAL A 100 1.05 3.91 -22.44
C VAL A 100 -0.06 3.72 -21.44
#